data_AF-A0A392N0R1-F1
#
_entry.id   AF-A0A392N0R1-F1
#
_cell.length_a   1.000
_cell.length_b   1.000
_cell.length_c   1.000
_cell.angle_alpha   90.00
_cell.angle_beta   90.00
_cell.angle_gamma   90.00
#
_symmetry.space_group_name_H-M   'P 1'
#
loop_
_entity.id
_entity.type
_entity.pdbx_description
1 polymer ?
#
loop_
_entity_poly.entity_id
_entity_poly.type
_entity_poly.pdbx_seq_one_letter_code
_entity_poly.pdbx_strand_id
1 'polypeptide(L)' 'IRGSIPLLWQQIVDLTYKPKFELLKLEEHPRVLERHILDLRKKYGAVLAVDLVNKHGGEGRLCEKFGSTMQHVASDDVR' A
#
# COMPACT_ATOMS: atom_id res chain seq x y z
N ILE A 1 7.96 -4.44 -11.13
CA ILE A 1 6.85 -3.56 -11.57
C ILE A 1 6.80 -2.32 -10.68
N ARG A 2 6.11 -1.23 -11.10
CA ARG A 2 5.81 -0.07 -10.23
C ARG A 2 4.30 0.18 -10.21
N GLY A 3 3.77 0.63 -9.08
CA GLY A 3 2.33 0.89 -8.92
C GLY A 3 2.03 1.70 -7.65
N SER A 4 0.77 2.09 -7.49
CA SER A 4 0.27 2.75 -6.28
C SER A 4 0.32 1.81 -5.07
N ILE A 5 0.36 2.38 -3.86
CA ILE A 5 0.23 1.62 -2.62
C ILE A 5 -1.14 0.92 -2.61
N PRO A 6 -1.20 -0.43 -2.54
CA PRO A 6 -2.43 -1.22 -2.68
C PRO A 6 -3.22 -1.28 -1.36
N LEU A 7 -3.54 -0.11 -0.83
CA LEU A 7 -4.47 0.09 0.29
C LEU A 7 -5.73 0.80 -0.19
N LEU A 8 -6.80 0.75 0.59
CA LEU A 8 -7.98 1.56 0.32
C LEU A 8 -7.74 2.97 0.85
N TRP A 9 -7.57 3.92 -0.06
CA TRP A 9 -7.41 5.33 0.24
C TRP A 9 -8.00 6.17 -0.88
N GLN A 10 -8.32 7.42 -0.55
CA GLN A 10 -8.75 8.41 -1.53
C GLN A 10 -7.94 9.69 -1.38
N GLN A 11 -7.74 10.38 -2.49
CA GLN A 11 -7.25 11.75 -2.51
C GLN A 11 -8.14 12.50 -3.50
N ILE A 12 -9.05 13.31 -2.96
CA ILE A 12 -9.97 14.08 -3.78
C ILE A 12 -9.20 15.23 -4.39
N VAL A 13 -9.27 15.37 -5.72
CA VAL A 13 -8.60 16.45 -6.44
C VAL A 13 -9.37 17.74 -6.23
N ASP A 14 -8.67 18.76 -5.73
CA ASP A 14 -9.15 20.14 -5.63
C ASP A 14 -8.08 21.10 -6.19
N LEU A 15 -8.31 22.42 -6.11
CA LEU A 15 -7.36 23.43 -6.59
C LEU A 15 -6.19 23.67 -5.63
N THR A 16 -6.05 22.89 -4.55
CA THR A 16 -4.92 23.04 -3.63
C THR A 16 -3.64 22.44 -4.22
N TYR A 17 -2.50 23.00 -3.82
CA TYR A 17 -1.18 22.54 -4.30
C TYR A 17 -0.93 21.05 -4.03
N LYS A 18 -1.38 20.54 -2.87
CA LYS A 18 -1.27 19.12 -2.50
C LYS A 18 -2.53 18.69 -1.76
N PRO A 19 -3.52 18.12 -2.46
CA PRO A 19 -4.73 17.64 -1.83
C PRO A 19 -4.42 16.57 -0.80
N LYS A 20 -5.17 16.57 0.31
CA LYS A 20 -4.98 15.58 1.38
C LYS A 20 -5.56 14.24 0.95
N PHE A 21 -4.98 13.17 1.47
CA PHE A 21 -5.53 11.83 1.33
C PHE A 21 -6.12 11.33 2.65
N GLU A 22 -7.03 10.37 2.51
CA GLU A 22 -7.70 9.68 3.61
C GLU A 22 -7.61 8.18 3.42
N LEU A 23 -7.28 7.46 4.49
CA LEU A 23 -7.37 6.02 4.52
C LEU A 23 -8.83 5.62 4.75
N LEU A 24 -9.33 4.70 3.93
CA LEU A 24 -10.71 4.23 3.98
C LEU A 24 -10.73 2.77 4.41
N LYS A 25 -11.79 2.34 5.10
CA LYS A 25 -12.07 0.92 5.41
C LYS A 25 -10.83 0.15 5.87
N LEU A 26 -10.22 0.61 6.96
CA LEU A 26 -8.95 0.09 7.48
C LEU A 26 -9.00 -1.42 7.75
N GLU A 27 -10.18 -1.92 8.11
CA GLU A 27 -10.49 -3.33 8.34
C GLU A 27 -10.40 -4.19 7.08
N GLU A 28 -10.60 -3.61 5.89
CA GLU A 28 -10.51 -4.33 4.61
C GLU A 28 -9.09 -4.34 4.03
N HIS A 29 -8.17 -3.53 4.58
CA HIS A 29 -6.80 -3.39 4.06
C HIS A 29 -6.05 -4.73 3.96
N PRO A 30 -6.05 -5.62 4.97
CA PRO A 30 -5.34 -6.90 4.86
C PRO A 30 -5.85 -7.74 3.69
N ARG A 31 -7.17 -7.84 3.52
CA ARG A 31 -7.81 -8.63 2.46
C ARG A 31 -7.49 -8.09 1.06
N VAL A 32 -7.55 -6.78 0.88
CA VAL A 32 -7.28 -6.13 -0.42
C VAL A 32 -5.80 -6.27 -0.78
N LEU A 33 -4.92 -6.05 0.19
CA LEU A 33 -3.47 -6.18 0.02
C LEU A 33 -3.08 -7.62 -0.32
N GLU A 34 -3.57 -8.59 0.45
CA GLU A 34 -3.34 -10.01 0.21
C GLU A 34 -3.77 -10.40 -1.21
N ARG A 35 -4.96 -9.99 -1.63
CA ARG A 35 -5.43 -10.26 -2.98
C ARG A 35 -4.51 -9.67 -4.05
N HIS A 36 -4.09 -8.42 -3.89
CA HIS A 36 -3.19 -7.75 -4.82
C HIS A 36 -1.85 -8.50 -4.94
N ILE A 37 -1.24 -8.85 -3.80
CA ILE A 37 0.04 -9.58 -3.76
C ILE A 37 -0.11 -10.98 -4.36
N LEU A 38 -1.20 -11.70 -4.10
CA LEU A 38 -1.48 -13.00 -4.71
C LEU A 38 -1.54 -12.91 -6.25
N ASP A 39 -2.19 -11.89 -6.78
CA ASP A 39 -2.25 -11.67 -8.23
C ASP A 39 -0.87 -11.33 -8.81
N LEU A 40 -0.03 -10.59 -8.08
CA LEU A 40 1.36 -10.36 -8.47
C LEU A 40 2.19 -11.64 -8.46
N ARG A 41 2.05 -12.47 -7.42
CA ARG A 41 2.79 -13.74 -7.32
C ARG A 41 2.43 -14.70 -8.45
N LYS A 42 1.14 -14.82 -8.77
CA LYS A 42 0.66 -15.65 -9.87
C LYS A 42 1.26 -15.23 -11.21
N LYS A 43 1.52 -13.93 -11.40
CA LYS A 43 2.02 -13.40 -12.66
C LYS A 43 3.55 -13.34 -12.74
N TYR A 44 4.23 -13.11 -11.62
CA TYR A 44 5.66 -12.77 -11.60
C TYR A 44 6.51 -13.65 -10.67
N GLY A 45 5.92 -14.60 -9.94
CA GLY A 45 6.65 -15.47 -9.00
C GLY A 45 6.88 -14.80 -7.64
N ALA A 46 8.07 -14.96 -7.07
CA ALA A 46 8.42 -14.30 -5.81
C ALA A 46 8.39 -12.77 -5.95
N VAL A 47 7.86 -12.07 -4.94
CA VAL A 47 7.68 -10.62 -4.95
C VAL A 47 8.44 -9.99 -3.78
N LEU A 48 9.23 -8.96 -4.10
CA LEU A 48 9.84 -8.06 -3.12
C LEU A 48 9.18 -6.67 -3.25
N ALA A 49 8.51 -6.23 -2.19
CA ALA A 49 7.92 -4.91 -2.09
C ALA A 49 8.95 -3.91 -1.54
N VAL A 50 9.24 -2.87 -2.31
CA VAL A 50 10.17 -1.81 -1.91
C VAL A 50 9.39 -0.51 -1.76
N ASP A 51 9.32 0.01 -0.54
CA ASP A 51 8.72 1.30 -0.21
C ASP A 51 9.79 2.33 0.14
N LEU A 52 9.85 3.42 -0.62
CA LEU A 52 10.77 4.54 -0.44
C LEU A 52 10.02 5.86 -0.14
N VAL A 53 8.75 5.77 0.27
CA VAL A 53 7.95 6.94 0.63
C VAL A 53 8.63 7.72 1.76
N ASN A 54 8.63 9.04 1.63
CA ASN A 54 9.17 9.91 2.65
C ASN A 54 8.35 9.74 3.94
N LYS A 55 9.03 9.35 5.02
CA LYS A 55 8.41 9.13 6.33
C LYS A 55 7.94 10.44 6.98
N HIS A 56 8.38 11.58 6.47
CA HIS A 56 7.98 12.90 6.96
C HIS A 56 6.77 13.46 6.20
N GLY A 57 5.82 14.02 6.94
CA GLY A 57 4.60 14.60 6.38
C GLY A 57 3.47 13.58 6.19
N GLY A 58 2.42 13.98 5.45
CA GLY A 58 1.19 13.19 5.34
C GLY A 58 1.40 11.79 4.77
N GLU A 59 2.31 11.63 3.81
CA GLU A 59 2.61 10.36 3.13
C GLU A 59 3.23 9.31 4.07
N GLY A 60 3.88 9.75 5.15
CA GLY A 60 4.43 8.86 6.18
C GLY A 60 3.37 7.95 6.80
N ARG A 61 2.12 8.44 6.94
CA ARG A 61 1.00 7.62 7.43
C ARG A 61 0.63 6.49 6.47
N LEU A 62 0.74 6.74 5.15
CA LEU A 62 0.43 5.74 4.14
C LEU A 62 1.53 4.67 4.11
N CYS A 63 2.80 5.09 4.21
CA CYS A 63 3.96 4.20 4.38
C CYS A 63 3.82 3.32 5.63
N GLU A 64 3.52 3.92 6.78
CA GLU A 64 3.34 3.20 8.04
C GLU A 64 2.18 2.19 7.97
N LYS A 65 1.05 2.60 7.39
CA LYS A 65 -0.09 1.68 7.25
C LYS A 65 0.21 0.55 6.27
N PHE A 66 0.92 0.83 5.19
CA PHE A 66 1.34 -0.20 4.23
C PHE A 66 2.26 -1.21 4.88
N GLY A 67 3.31 -0.74 5.58
CA GLY A 67 4.25 -1.59 6.29
C GLY A 67 3.59 -2.48 7.34
N SER A 68 2.72 -1.93 8.19
CA SER A 68 1.99 -2.72 9.20
C SER A 68 1.03 -3.74 8.57
N THR A 69 0.36 -3.39 7.47
CA THR A 69 -0.54 -4.33 6.78
C THR A 69 0.23 -5.45 6.08
N MET A 70 1.39 -5.15 5.51
CA MET A 70 2.29 -6.14 4.88
C MET A 70 2.78 -7.20 5.87
N GLN A 71 2.90 -6.91 7.16
CA GLN A 71 3.28 -7.90 8.17
C GLN A 71 2.30 -9.09 8.25
N HIS A 72 1.03 -8.89 7.86
CA HIS A 72 0.04 -9.96 7.82
C HIS A 72 0.09 -10.81 6.55
N VAL A 73 0.79 -10.35 5.51
CA VAL A 73 0.86 -10.98 4.18
C VAL A 73 2.27 -11.52 3.87
N ALA A 74 3.29 -11.05 4.58
CA ALA A 74 4.68 -11.44 4.40
C ALA A 74 4.87 -12.96 4.57
N SER A 75 5.68 -13.54 3.69
CA SER A 75 6.02 -14.96 3.66
C SER A 75 7.34 -15.15 2.91
N ASP A 76 7.86 -16.38 2.80
CA ASP A 76 9.15 -16.59 2.13
C ASP A 76 9.21 -16.05 0.69
N ASP A 77 8.06 -16.11 -0.01
CA ASP A 77 7.89 -15.63 -1.39
C ASP A 77 7.38 -14.18 -1.49
N VAL A 78 7.13 -13.51 -0.36
CA VAL A 78 6.64 -12.13 -0.27
C VAL A 78 7.39 -11.39 0.83
N ARG A 79 8.27 -10.49 0.43
CA ARG A 79 9.11 -9.70 1.36
C ARG A 79 8.89 -8.21 1.20
#